data_AF-A0A2W1BGZ2-F1
#
_entry.id   AF-A0A2W1BGZ2-F1
#
_cell.length_a   1.000
_cell.length_b   1.000
_cell.length_c   1.000
_cell.angle_alpha   90.00
_cell.angle_beta   90.00
_cell.angle_gamma   90.00
#
_symmetry.space_group_name_H-M   'P 1'
#
loop_
_entity.id
_entity.type
_entity.pdbx_description
1 polymer ?
#
loop_
_entity_poly.entity_id
_entity_poly.type
_entity_poly.pdbx_seq_one_letter_code
_entity_poly.pdbx_strand_id
1 'polypeptide(L)'
;DGKVDIKVLDLQTLQAGSPLVDLLYFIFTGSDKQFRAKYFDRLVEHYYSQLSASMRRLHLNPDEIYSKEDFDAEMKEKLPFGLSVAVFGLPMMTINPEDAPKVDENLSFEDFGVEKTNDLYIERINGAVDDFVRWGVLK
;
A
#
# COMPACT_ATOMS: atom_id res chain seq x y z
N ASP A 1 -18.09 -19.11 18.64
CA ASP A 1 -17.84 -20.14 17.62
C ASP A 1 -16.37 -20.16 17.13
N GLY A 2 -15.47 -19.34 17.71
CA GLY A 2 -14.06 -19.32 17.32
C GLY A 2 -13.76 -18.52 16.04
N LYS A 3 -14.72 -17.75 15.52
CA LYS A 3 -14.50 -16.90 14.35
C LYS A 3 -13.61 -15.71 14.70
N VAL A 4 -12.71 -15.40 13.77
CA VAL A 4 -11.89 -14.19 13.80
C VAL A 4 -12.64 -13.10 13.04
N ASP A 5 -13.04 -12.05 13.74
CA ASP A 5 -13.58 -10.84 13.14
C ASP A 5 -12.48 -9.79 13.02
N ILE A 6 -12.27 -9.27 11.81
CA ILE A 6 -11.31 -8.19 11.56
C ILE A 6 -11.99 -6.85 11.86
N LYS A 7 -11.34 -6.02 12.67
CA LYS A 7 -11.77 -4.65 12.96
C LYS A 7 -10.65 -3.68 12.54
N VAL A 8 -11.00 -2.70 11.72
CA VAL A 8 -10.09 -1.61 11.34
C VAL A 8 -10.08 -0.59 12.48
N LEU A 9 -8.89 -0.20 12.91
CA LEU A 9 -8.65 0.78 13.98
C LEU A 9 -7.78 1.93 13.44
N ASP A 10 -7.52 2.94 14.26
CA ASP A 10 -6.57 4.03 14.01
C ASP A 10 -6.83 4.83 12.70
N LEU A 11 -8.03 5.42 12.61
CA LEU A 11 -8.50 6.18 11.45
C LEU A 11 -7.92 7.61 11.34
N GLN A 12 -6.87 7.93 12.10
CA GLN A 12 -6.27 9.26 12.17
C GLN A 12 -5.61 9.73 10.86
N THR A 13 -5.32 8.79 9.96
CA THR A 13 -4.77 9.06 8.62
C THR A 13 -5.77 8.76 7.50
N LEU A 14 -7.04 8.49 7.83
CA LEU A 14 -8.06 8.18 6.83
C LEU A 14 -8.32 9.43 5.97
N GLN A 15 -8.26 9.26 4.64
CA GLN A 15 -8.49 10.33 3.69
C GLN A 15 -9.49 9.89 2.62
N ALA A 16 -10.28 10.84 2.12
CA ALA A 16 -11.08 10.62 0.92
C ALA A 16 -10.16 10.73 -0.30
N GLY A 17 -10.10 9.68 -1.12
CA GLY A 17 -9.23 9.65 -2.27
C GLY A 17 -9.42 8.40 -3.12
N SER A 18 -8.46 8.19 -4.02
CA SER A 18 -8.44 7.00 -4.87
C SER A 18 -8.25 5.73 -4.02
N PRO A 19 -9.07 4.70 -4.20
CA PRO A 19 -8.89 3.42 -3.50
C PRO A 19 -7.56 2.73 -3.85
N LEU A 20 -6.96 3.11 -4.99
CA LEU A 20 -5.67 2.59 -5.44
C LEU A 20 -4.49 3.11 -4.61
N VAL A 21 -4.63 4.28 -3.98
CA VAL A 21 -3.62 4.81 -3.06
C VAL A 21 -3.49 3.89 -1.85
N ASP A 22 -4.61 3.49 -1.26
CA ASP A 22 -4.63 2.55 -0.13
C ASP A 22 -4.14 1.15 -0.54
N LEU A 23 -4.54 0.67 -1.72
CA LEU A 23 -4.11 -0.62 -2.25
C LEU A 23 -2.59 -0.68 -2.46
N LEU A 24 -2.03 0.32 -3.15
CA LEU A 24 -0.60 0.43 -3.39
C LEU A 24 0.15 0.57 -2.07
N TYR A 25 -0.38 1.37 -1.13
CA TYR A 25 0.21 1.50 0.19
C TYR A 25 0.29 0.15 0.90
N PHE A 26 -0.81 -0.58 0.97
CA PHE A 26 -0.86 -1.87 1.63
C PHE A 26 0.08 -2.90 0.99
N ILE A 27 0.12 -2.95 -0.34
CA ILE A 27 1.00 -3.90 -1.06
C ILE A 27 2.47 -3.56 -0.81
N PHE A 28 2.90 -2.31 -0.99
CA PHE A 28 4.32 -1.97 -0.93
C PHE A 28 4.88 -1.88 0.50
N THR A 29 4.03 -1.57 1.48
CA THR A 29 4.42 -1.56 2.91
C THR A 29 4.23 -2.92 3.59
N GLY A 30 3.37 -3.79 3.07
CA GLY A 30 3.04 -5.08 3.69
C GLY A 30 3.68 -6.32 3.05
N SER A 31 4.41 -6.18 1.93
CA SER A 31 4.96 -7.34 1.21
C SER A 31 6.41 -7.19 0.75
N ASP A 32 7.02 -8.32 0.40
CA ASP A 32 8.34 -8.41 -0.23
C ASP A 32 8.24 -8.63 -1.76
N LYS A 33 9.40 -8.63 -2.42
CA LYS A 33 9.53 -8.85 -3.87
C LYS A 33 8.98 -10.20 -4.31
N GLN A 34 9.24 -11.27 -3.55
CA GLN A 34 8.85 -12.64 -3.93
C GLN A 34 7.33 -12.78 -3.93
N PHE A 35 6.69 -12.19 -2.91
CA PHE A 35 5.25 -12.15 -2.79
C PHE A 35 4.63 -11.35 -3.94
N ARG A 36 5.12 -10.13 -4.23
CA ARG A 36 4.59 -9.32 -5.35
C ARG A 36 4.79 -9.99 -6.70
N ALA A 37 5.94 -10.61 -6.94
CA ALA A 37 6.19 -11.36 -8.17
C ALA A 37 5.17 -12.49 -8.41
N LYS A 38 4.62 -13.07 -7.34
CA LYS A 38 3.66 -14.18 -7.42
C LYS A 38 2.19 -13.73 -7.36
N TYR A 39 1.89 -12.63 -6.67
CA TYR A 39 0.53 -12.29 -6.27
C TYR A 39 0.07 -10.87 -6.62
N PHE A 40 0.92 -9.99 -7.15
CA PHE A 40 0.55 -8.60 -7.40
C PHE A 40 -0.72 -8.44 -8.25
N ASP A 41 -0.73 -9.03 -9.45
CA ASP A 41 -1.90 -8.93 -10.35
C ASP A 41 -3.16 -9.57 -9.74
N ARG A 42 -2.97 -10.66 -9.00
CA ARG A 42 -4.07 -11.35 -8.30
C ARG A 42 -4.67 -10.50 -7.17
N LEU A 43 -3.83 -9.75 -6.46
CA LEU A 43 -4.30 -8.83 -5.41
C LEU A 43 -5.05 -7.65 -6.02
N VAL A 44 -4.54 -7.07 -7.10
CA VAL A 44 -5.19 -5.97 -7.82
C VAL A 44 -6.58 -6.40 -8.32
N GLU A 45 -6.66 -7.57 -8.96
CA GLU A 45 -7.94 -8.10 -9.45
C GLU A 45 -8.89 -8.47 -8.31
N HIS A 46 -8.37 -9.10 -7.24
CA HIS A 46 -9.18 -9.43 -6.07
C HIS A 46 -9.74 -8.17 -5.40
N TYR A 47 -8.94 -7.12 -5.28
CA TYR A 47 -9.35 -5.85 -4.69
C TYR A 47 -10.50 -5.24 -5.48
N TYR A 48 -10.38 -5.11 -6.82
CA TYR A 48 -11.46 -4.57 -7.64
C TYR A 48 -12.72 -5.41 -7.53
N SER A 49 -12.60 -6.75 -7.60
CA SER A 49 -13.74 -7.66 -7.43
C SER A 49 -14.48 -7.44 -6.11
N GLN A 50 -13.75 -7.28 -4.99
CA GLN A 50 -14.36 -7.01 -3.69
C GLN A 50 -14.92 -5.60 -3.57
N LEU A 51 -14.28 -4.60 -4.18
CA LEU A 51 -14.77 -3.23 -4.23
C LEU A 51 -16.11 -3.18 -4.99
N SER A 52 -16.18 -3.75 -6.19
CA SER A 52 -17.42 -3.83 -6.99
C SER A 52 -18.52 -4.61 -6.27
N ALA A 53 -18.17 -5.73 -5.61
CA ALA A 53 -19.13 -6.47 -4.80
C ALA A 53 -19.67 -5.64 -3.62
N SER A 54 -18.81 -4.82 -3.00
CA SER A 54 -19.18 -3.91 -1.91
C SER A 54 -20.10 -2.79 -2.40
N MET A 55 -19.81 -2.19 -3.55
CA MET A 55 -20.69 -1.21 -4.21
C MET A 55 -22.07 -1.81 -4.47
N ARG A 56 -22.15 -3.01 -5.05
CA ARG A 56 -23.43 -3.70 -5.30
C ARG A 56 -24.22 -3.99 -4.02
N ARG A 57 -23.55 -4.38 -2.92
CA ARG A 57 -24.21 -4.55 -1.61
C ARG A 57 -24.80 -3.25 -1.05
N LEU A 58 -24.23 -2.11 -1.42
CA LEU A 58 -24.72 -0.77 -1.09
C LEU A 58 -25.71 -0.22 -2.14
N HIS A 59 -26.21 -1.07 -3.04
CA HIS A 59 -27.13 -0.71 -4.13
C HIS A 59 -26.56 0.31 -5.14
N LEU A 60 -25.24 0.28 -5.35
CA LEU A 60 -24.54 1.08 -6.34
C LEU A 60 -24.16 0.24 -7.57
N ASN A 61 -24.12 0.85 -8.76
CA ASN A 61 -23.65 0.21 -9.99
C ASN A 61 -22.15 0.50 -10.22
N PRO A 62 -21.24 -0.50 -10.04
CA PRO A 62 -19.82 -0.28 -10.27
C PRO A 62 -19.51 0.08 -11.72
N ASP A 63 -20.25 -0.42 -12.69
CA ASP A 63 -19.98 -0.16 -14.12
C ASP A 63 -20.28 1.31 -14.52
N GLU A 64 -21.04 2.03 -13.70
CA GLU A 64 -21.34 3.46 -13.89
C GLU A 64 -20.48 4.39 -13.01
N ILE A 65 -20.16 3.94 -11.79
CA ILE A 65 -19.47 4.78 -10.80
C ILE A 65 -17.95 4.64 -10.90
N TYR A 66 -17.47 3.42 -11.09
CA TYR A 66 -16.05 3.11 -11.12
C TYR A 66 -15.82 1.77 -11.82
N SER A 67 -15.89 1.82 -13.15
CA SER A 67 -15.83 0.65 -14.02
C SER A 67 -14.46 -0.04 -13.95
N LYS A 68 -14.36 -1.25 -14.50
CA LYS A 68 -13.09 -1.98 -14.54
C LYS A 68 -12.10 -1.22 -15.42
N GLU A 69 -12.58 -0.64 -16.50
CA GLU A 69 -11.82 0.21 -17.40
C GLU A 69 -11.28 1.46 -16.69
N ASP A 70 -12.09 2.15 -15.88
CA ASP A 70 -11.64 3.30 -15.08
C ASP A 70 -10.59 2.89 -14.05
N PHE A 71 -10.83 1.78 -13.35
CA PHE A 71 -9.89 1.24 -12.37
C PHE A 71 -8.54 0.87 -13.00
N ASP A 72 -8.54 0.19 -14.15
CA ASP A 72 -7.30 -0.21 -14.83
C ASP A 72 -6.54 1.00 -15.38
N ALA A 73 -7.26 2.00 -15.90
CA ALA A 73 -6.68 3.26 -16.35
C ALA A 73 -6.04 4.03 -15.19
N GLU A 74 -6.75 4.16 -14.07
CA GLU A 74 -6.24 4.83 -12.88
C GLU A 74 -5.09 4.03 -12.23
N MET A 75 -5.15 2.70 -12.22
CA MET A 75 -4.07 1.84 -11.71
C MET A 75 -2.77 2.11 -12.48
N LYS A 76 -2.84 2.25 -13.80
CA LYS A 76 -1.67 2.60 -14.62
C LYS A 76 -1.14 3.99 -14.30
N GLU A 77 -2.02 4.97 -14.07
CA GLU A 77 -1.64 6.33 -13.69
C GLU A 77 -0.99 6.37 -12.30
N LYS A 78 -1.56 5.65 -11.33
CA LYS A 78 -1.14 5.68 -9.93
C LYS A 78 -0.01 4.70 -9.62
N LEU A 79 0.26 3.70 -10.45
CA LEU A 79 1.31 2.72 -10.18
C LEU A 79 2.65 3.36 -9.75
N PRO A 80 3.18 4.43 -10.39
CA PRO A 80 4.40 5.10 -9.95
C PRO A 80 4.38 5.61 -8.50
N PHE A 81 3.20 5.94 -7.96
CA PHE A 81 3.04 6.34 -6.56
C PHE A 81 3.45 5.22 -5.59
N GLY A 82 3.31 3.95 -5.98
CA GLY A 82 3.75 2.81 -5.15
C GLY A 82 5.25 2.86 -4.82
N LEU A 83 6.09 3.44 -5.70
CA LEU A 83 7.50 3.63 -5.42
C LEU A 83 7.72 4.72 -4.37
N SER A 84 6.97 5.84 -4.45
CA SER A 84 7.00 6.87 -3.42
C SER A 84 6.59 6.30 -2.06
N VAL A 85 5.54 5.46 -2.03
CA VAL A 85 5.15 4.76 -0.79
C VAL A 85 6.26 3.84 -0.30
N ALA A 86 6.95 3.11 -1.17
CA ALA A 86 8.08 2.30 -0.75
C ALA A 86 9.19 3.16 -0.13
N VAL A 87 9.57 4.27 -0.78
CA VAL A 87 10.64 5.16 -0.29
C VAL A 87 10.32 5.76 1.07
N PHE A 88 9.10 6.27 1.28
CA PHE A 88 8.75 6.97 2.53
C PHE A 88 8.16 6.04 3.59
N GLY A 89 7.50 4.96 3.19
CA GLY A 89 6.82 4.04 4.09
C GLY A 89 7.73 2.93 4.62
N LEU A 90 8.63 2.37 3.79
CA LEU A 90 9.48 1.27 4.21
C LEU A 90 10.37 1.58 5.41
N PRO A 91 11.03 2.75 5.51
CA PRO A 91 11.86 3.06 6.68
C PRO A 91 11.08 2.90 7.99
N MET A 92 9.83 3.37 8.03
CA MET A 92 8.95 3.26 9.19
C MET A 92 8.49 1.82 9.46
N MET A 93 8.25 1.04 8.41
CA MET A 93 7.75 -0.33 8.52
C MET A 93 8.82 -1.34 8.91
N THR A 94 10.09 -1.01 8.67
CA THR A 94 11.22 -1.90 8.90
C THR A 94 12.15 -1.42 10.00
N ILE A 95 11.92 -0.27 10.62
CA ILE A 95 12.78 0.25 11.70
C ILE A 95 12.93 -0.77 12.83
N ASN A 96 14.12 -0.86 13.41
CA ASN A 96 14.32 -1.71 14.57
C ASN A 96 13.54 -1.11 15.76
N PRO A 97 12.87 -1.92 16.60
CA PRO A 97 12.06 -1.43 17.71
C PRO A 97 12.81 -0.48 18.67
N GLU A 98 14.11 -0.71 18.88
CA GLU A 98 14.99 0.11 19.71
C GLU A 98 15.30 1.49 19.13
N ASP A 99 15.15 1.65 17.82
CA ASP A 99 15.37 2.90 17.09
C ASP A 99 14.06 3.62 16.77
N ALA A 100 12.90 3.02 17.08
CA ALA A 100 11.60 3.61 16.81
C ALA A 100 11.33 4.86 17.68
N PRO A 101 10.73 5.92 17.11
CA PRO A 101 10.39 7.11 17.88
C PRO A 101 9.38 6.78 18.97
N LYS A 102 9.54 7.40 20.14
CA LYS A 102 8.57 7.27 21.22
C LYS A 102 7.33 8.08 20.88
N VAL A 103 6.17 7.44 20.90
CA VAL A 103 4.89 8.10 20.67
C VAL A 103 4.43 8.74 21.97
N ASP A 104 4.82 10.00 22.18
CA ASP A 104 4.39 10.85 23.29
C ASP A 104 4.03 12.28 22.82
N GLU A 105 3.73 13.17 23.77
CA GLU A 105 3.30 14.55 23.49
C GLU A 105 4.35 15.43 22.77
N ASN A 106 5.62 15.02 22.77
CA ASN A 106 6.71 15.73 22.10
C ASN A 106 7.00 15.17 20.69
N LEU A 107 6.27 14.16 20.25
CA LEU A 107 6.44 13.56 18.94
C LEU A 107 6.22 14.60 17.83
N SER A 108 7.23 14.78 16.99
CA SER A 108 7.23 15.69 15.86
C SER A 108 7.41 14.93 14.54
N PHE A 109 7.15 15.61 13.42
CA PHE A 109 7.42 15.03 12.09
C PHE A 109 8.92 14.75 11.86
N GLU A 110 9.81 15.47 12.54
CA GLU A 110 11.27 15.30 12.39
C GLU A 110 11.73 13.97 13.00
N ASP A 111 11.05 13.48 14.04
CA ASP A 111 11.33 12.19 14.68
C ASP A 111 11.02 10.98 13.78
N PHE A 112 10.24 11.20 12.71
CA PHE A 112 10.00 10.22 11.64
C PHE A 112 11.03 10.31 10.51
N GLY A 113 12.03 11.19 10.63
CA GLY A 113 13.15 11.28 9.72
C GLY A 113 13.96 9.99 9.66
N VAL A 114 14.42 9.63 8.46
CA VAL A 114 15.19 8.40 8.24
C VAL A 114 16.65 8.62 8.66
N GLU A 115 16.94 8.51 9.95
CA GLU A 115 18.32 8.59 10.45
C GLU A 115 19.01 7.22 10.47
N LYS A 116 18.24 6.14 10.67
CA LYS A 116 18.74 4.77 10.75
C LYS A 116 17.85 3.83 9.93
N THR A 117 18.51 2.98 9.14
CA THR A 117 17.86 1.90 8.37
C THR A 117 18.61 0.59 8.62
N ASN A 118 18.08 -0.52 8.11
CA ASN A 118 18.67 -1.85 8.28
C ASN A 118 18.66 -2.66 6.97
N ASP A 119 19.22 -3.87 7.01
CA ASP A 119 19.31 -4.75 5.84
C ASP A 119 17.93 -5.09 5.25
N LEU A 120 16.90 -5.19 6.10
CA LEU A 120 15.53 -5.45 5.65
C LEU A 120 14.95 -4.29 4.83
N TYR A 121 15.22 -3.03 5.24
CA TYR A 121 14.89 -1.86 4.43
C TYR A 121 15.56 -1.94 3.06
N ILE A 122 16.87 -2.20 3.04
CA ILE A 122 17.68 -2.28 1.81
C ILE A 122 17.14 -3.37 0.88
N GLU A 123 16.84 -4.55 1.40
CA GLU A 123 16.26 -5.65 0.62
C GLU A 123 14.91 -5.23 0.01
N ARG A 124 14.02 -4.65 0.84
CA ARG A 124 12.67 -4.31 0.42
C ARG A 124 12.61 -3.17 -0.59
N ILE A 125 13.42 -2.12 -0.41
CA ILE A 125 13.43 -0.98 -1.34
C ILE A 125 14.04 -1.39 -2.69
N ASN A 126 15.13 -2.17 -2.70
CA ASN A 126 15.69 -2.71 -3.94
C ASN A 126 14.68 -3.64 -4.63
N GLY A 127 13.97 -4.47 -3.88
CA GLY A 127 12.92 -5.31 -4.42
C GLY A 127 11.76 -4.51 -5.05
N ALA A 128 11.39 -3.37 -4.46
CA ALA A 128 10.41 -2.47 -5.06
C ALA A 128 10.96 -1.86 -6.36
N VAL A 129 12.18 -1.29 -6.34
CA VAL A 129 12.83 -0.72 -7.54
C VAL A 129 12.87 -1.74 -8.69
N ASP A 130 13.26 -2.99 -8.41
CA ASP A 130 13.28 -4.06 -9.40
C ASP A 130 11.89 -4.33 -10.03
N ASP A 131 10.82 -4.30 -9.22
CA ASP A 131 9.46 -4.44 -9.73
C ASP A 131 9.11 -3.28 -10.68
N PHE A 132 9.47 -2.04 -10.33
CA PHE A 132 9.21 -0.85 -11.14
C PHE A 132 10.03 -0.81 -12.44
N VAL A 133 11.25 -1.34 -12.44
CA VAL A 133 12.03 -1.58 -13.66
C VAL A 133 11.38 -2.66 -14.52
N ARG A 134 10.99 -3.80 -13.92
CA ARG A 134 10.32 -4.90 -14.64
C ARG A 134 9.03 -4.44 -15.30
N TRP A 135 8.26 -3.56 -14.66
CA TRP A 135 7.02 -3.01 -15.20
C TRP A 135 7.23 -1.86 -16.20
N GLY A 136 8.48 -1.45 -16.46
CA GLY A 136 8.81 -0.38 -17.41
C GLY A 136 8.40 1.01 -16.96
N VAL A 137 8.16 1.20 -15.65
CA VAL A 137 7.87 2.51 -15.06
C VAL A 137 9.16 3.31 -14.87
N LEU A 138 10.21 2.64 -14.38
CA LEU A 138 11.56 3.18 -14.33
C LEU A 138 12.35 2.70 -15.57
N LYS A 139 13.27 3.54 -16.04
CA LYS A 139 14.17 3.27 -17.17
C LYS A 139 15.53 2.82 -16.71
#